data_AF-A0A960EY68-F1
#
_entry.id   AF-A0A960EY68-F1
#
_cell.length_a   1.000
_cell.length_b   1.000
_cell.length_c   1.000
_cell.angle_alpha   90.00
_cell.angle_beta   90.00
_cell.angle_gamma   90.00
#
_symmetry.space_group_name_H-M   'P 1'
#
loop_
_entity.id
_entity.type
_entity.pdbx_description
1 polymer ?
#
loop_
_entity_poly.entity_id
_entity_poly.type
_entity_poly.pdbx_seq_one_letter_code
_entity_poly.pdbx_strand_id
1 'polypeptide(L)'
;AAFGWVELLATGRYDALAERCGWPAERLAEAMAPYWDEYDAILTDGDARSTRWYALAEATDRWTVTQQLADPEGDGVWRFTAAVDVQAGLAAGAPTLVLETLGPFDPFS
;
A
#
# COMPACT_ATOMS: atom_id res chain seq x y z
N ALA A 1 -1.27 -0.88 -10.27
CA ALA A 1 -1.56 0.16 -9.26
C ALA A 1 -0.73 -0.06 -8.00
N ALA A 2 -0.92 -1.18 -7.28
CA ALA A 2 -0.25 -1.45 -6.00
C ALA A 2 1.29 -1.39 -6.03
N PHE A 3 1.95 -2.09 -6.97
CA PHE A 3 3.42 -2.03 -7.05
C PHE A 3 3.97 -0.62 -7.31
N GLY A 4 3.26 0.18 -8.11
CA GLY A 4 3.64 1.58 -8.34
C GLY A 4 3.50 2.45 -7.09
N TRP A 5 2.64 2.08 -6.13
CA TRP A 5 2.58 2.76 -4.84
C TRP A 5 3.78 2.41 -3.96
N VAL A 6 4.27 1.17 -4.02
CA VAL A 6 5.51 0.75 -3.35
C VAL A 6 6.70 1.58 -3.85
N GLU A 7 6.84 1.77 -5.17
CA GLU A 7 7.91 2.60 -5.74
C GLU A 7 7.82 4.06 -5.27
N LEU A 8 6.62 4.61 -5.16
CA LEU A 8 6.40 5.97 -4.66
C LEU A 8 6.75 6.10 -3.17
N LEU A 9 6.39 5.11 -2.35
CA LEU A 9 6.78 5.04 -0.94
C LEU A 9 8.30 4.93 -0.81
N ALA A 10 8.93 4.01 -1.56
CA ALA A 10 10.37 3.78 -1.56
C ALA A 10 11.20 5.01 -1.94
N THR A 11 10.64 5.88 -2.78
CA THR A 11 11.28 7.12 -3.24
C THR A 11 10.82 8.37 -2.48
N GLY A 12 10.02 8.22 -1.41
CA GLY A 12 9.51 9.33 -0.60
C GLY A 12 8.57 10.28 -1.36
N ARG A 13 7.97 9.82 -2.47
CA ARG A 13 7.12 10.63 -3.36
C ARG A 13 5.67 10.64 -2.87
N TYR A 14 5.45 11.09 -1.64
CA TYR A 14 4.13 11.11 -0.99
C TYR A 14 3.11 11.98 -1.74
N ASP A 15 3.51 13.13 -2.29
CA ASP A 15 2.61 13.99 -3.07
C ASP A 15 2.00 13.25 -4.26
N ALA A 16 2.83 12.49 -4.99
CA ALA A 16 2.39 11.74 -6.16
C ALA A 16 1.53 10.52 -5.78
N LEU A 17 1.72 9.97 -4.58
CA LEU A 17 0.86 8.90 -4.05
C LEU A 17 -0.49 9.45 -3.59
N ALA A 18 -0.49 10.61 -2.95
CA ALA A 18 -1.70 11.27 -2.44
C ALA A 18 -2.73 11.56 -3.54
N GLU A 19 -2.27 11.91 -4.76
CA GLU A 19 -3.11 12.09 -5.94
C GLU A 19 -3.89 10.83 -6.37
N ARG A 20 -3.50 9.65 -5.85
CA ARG A 20 -3.95 8.34 -6.36
C ARG A 20 -4.62 7.48 -5.30
N CYS A 21 -4.31 7.68 -4.03
CA CYS A 21 -4.65 6.75 -2.97
C CYS A 21 -5.73 7.27 -2.01
N GLY A 22 -6.15 8.53 -2.14
CA GLY A 22 -7.20 9.13 -1.32
C GLY A 22 -6.76 9.55 0.09
N TRP A 23 -5.49 9.40 0.44
CA TRP A 23 -4.90 9.99 1.65
C TRP A 23 -4.10 11.25 1.29
N PRO A 24 -4.05 12.25 2.17
CA PRO A 24 -3.17 13.41 1.98
C PRO A 24 -1.70 13.03 2.20
N ALA A 25 -0.79 13.79 1.57
CA ALA A 25 0.65 13.52 1.60
C ALA A 25 1.23 13.57 3.02
N GLU A 26 0.73 14.47 3.86
CA GLU A 26 1.14 14.62 5.25
C GLU A 26 0.85 13.34 6.05
N ARG A 27 -0.34 12.77 5.88
CA ARG A 27 -0.74 11.53 6.53
C ARG A 27 0.10 10.34 6.07
N LEU A 28 0.48 10.31 4.78
CA LEU A 28 1.38 9.28 4.25
C LEU A 28 2.77 9.39 4.87
N ALA A 29 3.32 10.60 4.96
CA ALA A 29 4.62 10.84 5.57
C ALA A 29 4.62 10.48 7.06
N GLU A 30 3.59 10.87 7.80
CA GLU A 30 3.42 10.52 9.22
C GLU A 30 3.33 9.01 9.43
N ALA A 31 2.54 8.30 8.62
CA ALA A 31 2.39 6.85 8.71
C ALA A 31 3.69 6.10 8.38
N MET A 32 4.52 6.63 7.49
CA MET A 32 5.81 6.05 7.11
C MET A 32 6.96 6.46 8.02
N ALA A 33 6.81 7.49 8.85
CA ALA A 33 7.90 7.95 9.71
C ALA A 33 8.51 6.83 10.59
N PRO A 34 7.72 5.97 11.26
CA PRO A 34 8.29 4.88 12.06
C PRO A 34 9.03 3.83 11.22
N TYR A 35 8.64 3.63 9.95
CA TYR A 35 9.36 2.72 9.06
C TYR A 35 10.77 3.24 8.80
N TRP A 36 10.91 4.54 8.53
CA TRP A 36 12.19 5.16 8.23
C TRP A 36 13.07 5.37 9.47
N ASP A 37 12.48 5.36 10.67
CA ASP A 37 13.25 5.31 11.92
C ASP A 37 13.91 3.92 12.13
N GLU A 38 13.36 2.87 11.51
CA GLU A 38 13.80 1.48 11.66
C GLU A 38 14.64 0.97 10.47
N TYR A 39 14.27 1.34 9.24
CA TYR A 39 14.87 0.83 8.01
C TYR A 39 15.29 1.93 7.04
N ASP A 40 16.44 1.73 6.38
CA ASP A 40 17.01 2.71 5.44
C ASP A 40 16.44 2.63 4.01
N ALA A 41 15.72 1.54 3.67
CA ALA A 41 15.25 1.32 2.31
C ALA A 41 14.04 0.37 2.25
N ILE A 42 13.09 0.68 1.36
CA ILE A 42 12.12 -0.30 0.85
C ILE A 42 12.73 -0.94 -0.39
N LEU A 43 12.90 -2.26 -0.36
CA LEU A 43 13.38 -3.03 -1.50
C LEU A 43 12.30 -3.10 -2.59
N THR A 44 12.66 -2.69 -3.80
CA THR A 44 11.78 -2.74 -4.98
C THR A 44 12.31 -3.64 -6.10
N ASP A 45 13.31 -4.48 -5.78
CA ASP A 45 13.92 -5.38 -6.75
C ASP A 45 13.00 -6.56 -7.14
N GLY A 46 13.49 -7.45 -8.00
CA GLY A 46 12.70 -8.52 -8.61
C GLY A 46 11.98 -9.43 -7.61
N ASP A 47 12.47 -9.56 -6.38
CA ASP A 47 11.85 -10.38 -5.33
C ASP A 47 10.69 -9.68 -4.61
N ALA A 48 10.70 -8.33 -4.54
CA ALA A 48 9.60 -7.52 -4.02
C ALA A 48 8.35 -7.56 -4.93
N ARG A 49 8.52 -7.91 -6.21
CA ARG A 49 7.43 -8.15 -7.17
C ARG A 49 6.78 -9.54 -7.05
N SER A 50 7.29 -10.39 -6.16
CA SER A 50 6.72 -11.71 -5.92
C SER A 50 5.26 -11.61 -5.46
N THR A 51 4.40 -12.48 -6.01
CA THR A 51 3.02 -12.68 -5.55
C THR A 51 2.93 -13.04 -4.06
N ARG A 52 4.04 -13.44 -3.41
CA ARG A 52 4.08 -13.67 -1.97
C ARG A 52 3.79 -12.42 -1.14
N TRP A 53 4.05 -11.23 -1.69
CA TRP A 53 3.88 -9.94 -1.00
C TRP A 53 2.54 -9.28 -1.29
N TYR A 54 1.70 -9.91 -2.09
CA TYR A 54 0.44 -9.36 -2.55
C TYR A 54 -0.71 -10.34 -2.25
N ALA A 55 -1.76 -9.84 -1.61
CA ALA A 55 -3.01 -10.58 -1.45
C ALA A 55 -4.17 -9.75 -1.98
N LEU A 56 -5.10 -10.42 -2.66
CA LEU A 56 -6.38 -9.86 -3.10
C LEU A 56 -7.50 -10.69 -2.48
N ALA A 57 -8.36 -10.04 -1.71
CA ALA A 57 -9.59 -10.62 -1.19
C ALA A 57 -10.77 -10.00 -1.96
N GLU A 58 -11.44 -10.81 -2.77
CA GLU A 58 -12.59 -10.37 -3.57
C GLU A 58 -13.89 -10.67 -2.83
N ALA A 59 -14.73 -9.65 -2.63
CA ALA A 59 -16.13 -9.80 -2.27
C ALA A 59 -17.03 -9.18 -3.34
N THR A 60 -18.35 -9.35 -3.20
CA THR A 60 -19.33 -8.91 -4.20
C THR A 60 -19.38 -7.39 -4.36
N ASP A 61 -19.21 -6.67 -3.26
CA ASP A 61 -19.32 -5.22 -3.17
C ASP A 61 -17.96 -4.51 -3.01
N ARG A 62 -16.99 -5.20 -2.41
CA ARG A 62 -15.69 -4.62 -2.07
C ARG A 62 -14.55 -5.60 -2.31
N TRP A 63 -13.48 -5.14 -2.93
CA TRP A 63 -12.23 -5.90 -3.01
C TRP A 63 -11.18 -5.25 -2.10
N THR A 64 -10.41 -6.06 -1.40
CA THR A 64 -9.30 -5.59 -0.56
C THR A 64 -7.98 -6.09 -1.12
N VAL A 65 -7.06 -5.16 -1.35
CA VAL A 65 -5.68 -5.39 -1.73
C VAL A 65 -4.80 -5.22 -0.49
N THR A 66 -3.95 -6.19 -0.22
CA THR A 66 -2.88 -6.09 0.79
C THR A 66 -1.54 -6.20 0.09
N GLN A 67 -0.67 -5.22 0.30
CA GLN A 67 0.67 -5.19 -0.25
C GLN A 67 1.67 -5.03 0.89
N GLN A 68 2.53 -6.03 1.07
CA GLN A 68 3.66 -5.94 1.99
C GLN A 68 4.78 -5.10 1.39
N LEU A 69 5.49 -4.37 2.26
CA LEU A 69 6.69 -3.61 1.94
C LEU A 69 7.89 -4.47 2.31
N ALA A 70 8.78 -4.69 1.35
CA ALA A 70 10.00 -5.45 1.60
C ALA A 70 11.02 -4.52 2.27
N ASP A 71 11.29 -4.75 3.54
CA ASP A 71 12.38 -4.15 4.29
C ASP A 71 13.70 -4.92 4.07
N PRO A 72 14.86 -4.35 4.45
CA PRO A 72 16.16 -5.00 4.26
C PRO A 72 16.37 -6.25 5.13
N GLU A 73 15.65 -6.38 6.24
CA GLU A 73 15.74 -7.54 7.15
C GLU A 73 14.83 -8.69 6.70
N GLY A 74 13.83 -8.40 5.86
CA GLY A 74 12.94 -9.35 5.21
C GLY A 74 11.88 -9.93 6.13
N ASP A 75 11.53 -9.24 7.22
CA ASP A 75 10.54 -9.71 8.19
C ASP A 75 9.09 -9.59 7.68
N GLY A 76 8.84 -8.72 6.70
CA GLY A 76 7.53 -8.56 6.06
C GLY A 76 6.46 -8.00 7.00
N VAL A 77 6.87 -7.29 8.06
CA VAL A 77 5.96 -6.73 9.04
C VAL A 77 5.17 -5.58 8.43
N TRP A 78 5.79 -4.74 7.61
CA TRP A 78 5.13 -3.55 7.06
C TRP A 78 4.26 -3.82 5.84
N ARG A 79 3.09 -3.18 5.77
CA ARG A 79 2.16 -3.31 4.63
C ARG A 79 1.24 -2.11 4.49
N PHE A 80 0.58 -2.05 3.35
CA PHE A 80 -0.65 -1.27 3.19
C PHE A 80 -1.83 -2.14 2.80
N THR A 81 -3.02 -1.70 3.18
CA THR A 81 -4.28 -2.21 2.63
C THR A 81 -4.99 -1.11 1.86
N ALA A 82 -5.61 -1.48 0.74
CA ALA A 82 -6.42 -0.60 -0.07
C ALA A 82 -7.68 -1.32 -0.52
N ALA A 83 -8.77 -0.58 -0.63
CA ALA A 83 -10.04 -1.12 -1.06
C ALA A 83 -10.47 -0.57 -2.42
N VAL A 84 -11.21 -1.39 -3.14
CA VAL A 84 -11.98 -1.00 -4.33
C VAL A 84 -13.45 -1.23 -4.02
N ASP A 85 -14.26 -0.18 -4.14
CA ASP A 85 -15.71 -0.31 -4.16
C ASP A 85 -16.16 -0.68 -5.59
N VAL A 86 -16.74 -1.88 -5.72
CA VAL A 86 -17.10 -2.45 -7.01
C VAL A 86 -18.24 -1.65 -7.65
N GLN A 87 -19.23 -1.22 -6.85
CA GLN A 87 -20.39 -0.48 -7.34
C GLN A 87 -20.01 0.94 -7.78
N ALA A 88 -19.19 1.62 -6.97
CA ALA A 88 -18.65 2.93 -7.32
C ALA A 88 -17.77 2.85 -8.58
N GLY A 89 -16.96 1.80 -8.70
CA GLY A 89 -16.13 1.55 -9.89
C GLY A 89 -16.97 1.36 -11.16
N LEU A 90 -18.07 0.61 -11.08
CA LEU A 90 -19.00 0.44 -12.20
C LEU A 90 -19.67 1.78 -12.59
N ALA A 91 -20.10 2.57 -11.61
CA ALA A 91 -20.74 3.87 -11.85
C ALA A 91 -19.77 4.91 -12.45
N ALA A 92 -18.51 4.90 -12.01
CA ALA A 92 -17.46 5.82 -12.51
C ALA A 92 -16.82 5.35 -13.82
N GLY A 93 -17.10 4.12 -14.28
CA GLY A 93 -16.51 3.52 -15.48
C GLY A 93 -15.09 2.98 -15.28
N ALA A 94 -14.51 3.14 -14.09
CA ALA A 94 -13.23 2.55 -13.69
C ALA A 94 -13.15 2.38 -12.16
N PRO A 95 -12.65 1.23 -11.66
CA PRO A 95 -12.39 1.05 -10.23
C PRO A 95 -11.23 1.95 -9.76
N THR A 96 -11.41 2.58 -8.60
CA THR A 96 -10.35 3.35 -7.92
C THR A 96 -9.93 2.64 -6.65
N LEU A 97 -8.63 2.50 -6.43
CA LEU A 97 -8.09 2.01 -5.16
C LEU A 97 -8.04 3.16 -4.15
N VAL A 98 -8.55 2.92 -2.95
CA VAL A 98 -8.47 3.87 -1.83
C VAL A 98 -7.68 3.22 -0.71
N LEU A 99 -6.63 3.91 -0.25
CA LEU A 99 -5.80 3.47 0.86
C LEU A 99 -6.62 3.45 2.16
N GLU A 100 -6.52 2.36 2.92
CA GLU A 100 -7.22 2.18 4.19
C GLU A 100 -6.24 2.13 5.37
N THR A 101 -5.11 1.46 5.20
CA THR A 101 -4.06 1.34 6.22
C THR A 101 -2.69 1.41 5.57
N LEU A 102 -1.72 1.93 6.32
CA LEU A 102 -0.30 1.93 6.01
C LEU A 102 0.45 1.88 7.33
N GLY A 103 1.21 0.81 7.58
CA GLY A 103 1.84 0.59 8.87
C GLY A 103 2.39 -0.83 9.08
N PRO A 104 2.93 -1.11 10.27
CA PRO A 104 3.29 -2.45 10.67
C PRO A 104 2.04 -3.33 10.77
N PHE A 105 2.19 -4.60 10.45
CA PHE A 105 1.13 -5.58 10.59
C PHE A 105 0.88 -5.87 12.05
N ASP A 106 -0.28 -5.44 12.52
CA ASP A 106 -0.81 -5.89 13.80
C ASP A 106 -1.95 -6.89 13.53
N PRO A 107 -1.77 -8.18 13.85
CA PRO A 107 -2.82 -9.19 13.71
C PRO A 107 -3.99 -9.00 14.70
N PHE A 108 -3.89 -8.05 15.63
CA PHE A 108 -4.87 -7.80 16.69
C PHE A 108 -5.49 -6.39 16.67
N SER A 109 -5.13 -5.54 15.70
CA SER A 109 -5.74 -4.22 15.47
C SER A 109 -7.08 -4.30 14.72
#